data_AF-A0AAP8T302-F1
#
_entry.id   AF-A0AAP8T302-F1
#
_cell.length_a   1.000
_cell.length_b   1.000
_cell.length_c   1.000
_cell.angle_alpha   90.00
_cell.angle_beta   90.00
_cell.angle_gamma   90.00
#
_symmetry.space_group_name_H-M   'P 1'
#
loop_
_entity.id
_entity.type
_entity.pdbx_description
1 polymer ?
#
loop_
_entity_poly.entity_id
_entity_poly.type
_entity_poly.pdbx_seq_one_letter_code
_entity_poly.pdbx_strand_id
1 'polypeptide(L)'
;MKIIAFVAIYLAGGVALFPYLDHMRPVGVSLDQFYSEFYLSSGVDVAQRLSLSFIYASAFHLVWSALFSESAKSWVYTTNITDICYLALRCLSTFCISLMTLGLVGKSAQKVPFTEFAQYFHFLVICMLAGAWAWELKHFLIGVIYYAARKITRTAK
;
A
#
# COMPACT_ATOMS: atom_id res chain seq x y z
N MET A 1 17.81 -4.55 15.28
CA MET A 1 17.13 -3.37 15.89
C MET A 1 16.17 -2.66 14.94
N LYS A 2 16.54 -2.35 13.68
CA LYS A 2 15.67 -1.61 12.74
C LYS A 2 14.30 -2.28 12.46
N ILE A 3 14.26 -3.61 12.34
CA ILE A 3 13.02 -4.36 12.07
C ILE A 3 12.07 -4.35 13.27
N ILE A 4 12.58 -4.50 14.49
CA ILE A 4 11.76 -4.47 15.71
C ILE A 4 11.15 -3.07 15.88
N ALA A 5 11.94 -2.01 15.68
CA ALA A 5 11.44 -0.65 15.70
C ALA A 5 10.38 -0.40 14.62
N PHE A 6 10.61 -0.88 13.38
CA PHE A 6 9.64 -0.81 12.30
C PHE A 6 8.29 -1.43 12.71
N VAL A 7 8.31 -2.68 13.19
CA VAL A 7 7.09 -3.41 13.57
C VAL A 7 6.41 -2.72 14.75
N ALA A 8 7.16 -2.30 15.77
CA ALA A 8 6.59 -1.64 16.95
C ALA A 8 5.91 -0.31 16.59
N ILE A 9 6.55 0.54 15.78
CA ILE A 9 5.99 1.82 15.37
C ILE A 9 4.78 1.61 14.45
N TYR A 10 4.85 0.63 13.54
CA TYR A 10 3.73 0.27 12.67
C TYR A 10 2.51 -0.16 13.48
N LEU A 11 2.69 -1.09 14.42
CA LEU A 11 1.57 -1.61 15.20
C LEU A 11 1.00 -0.53 16.13
N ALA A 12 1.86 0.27 16.77
CA ALA A 12 1.41 1.36 17.62
C ALA A 12 0.60 2.41 16.84
N GLY A 13 1.09 2.83 15.67
CA GLY A 13 0.40 3.78 14.82
C GLY A 13 -0.92 3.22 14.25
N GLY A 14 -0.91 1.97 13.80
CA GLY A 14 -2.11 1.30 13.31
C GLY A 14 -3.18 1.14 14.38
N VAL A 15 -2.82 0.66 15.58
CA VAL A 15 -3.77 0.53 16.69
C VAL A 15 -4.36 1.89 17.09
N ALA A 16 -3.56 2.96 17.08
CA ALA A 16 -4.02 4.31 17.37
C ALA A 16 -5.04 4.84 16.34
N LEU A 17 -5.11 4.26 15.14
CA LEU A 17 -6.07 4.64 14.10
C LEU A 17 -7.45 3.97 14.25
N PHE A 18 -7.56 2.91 15.06
CA PHE A 18 -8.82 2.18 15.24
C PHE A 18 -10.02 3.07 15.61
N PRO A 19 -9.91 4.09 16.51
CA PRO A 19 -11.03 4.97 16.83
C PRO A 19 -11.54 5.82 15.65
N TYR A 20 -10.74 5.96 14.59
CA TYR A 20 -11.11 6.73 13.40
C TYR A 20 -11.76 5.88 12.32
N LEU A 21 -12.02 4.59 12.60
CA LEU A 21 -12.56 3.64 11.63
C LEU A 21 -13.79 4.18 10.91
N ASP A 22 -14.74 4.82 11.61
CA ASP A 22 -16.00 5.34 11.04
C ASP A 22 -15.81 6.34 9.91
N HIS A 23 -14.69 7.08 9.90
CA HIS A 23 -14.36 8.01 8.82
C HIS A 23 -14.07 7.29 7.50
N MET A 24 -13.74 6.00 7.57
CA MET A 24 -13.44 5.16 6.41
C MET A 24 -14.66 4.49 5.82
N ARG A 25 -15.87 4.69 6.38
CA ARG A 25 -17.10 4.08 5.87
C ARG A 25 -17.34 4.34 4.37
N PRO A 26 -17.16 5.58 3.84
CA PRO A 26 -17.32 5.81 2.40
C PRO A 26 -16.34 4.98 1.56
N VAL A 27 -15.09 4.87 2.02
CA VAL A 27 -14.05 4.06 1.36
C VAL A 27 -14.41 2.57 1.41
N GLY A 28 -14.93 2.11 2.55
CA GLY A 28 -15.42 0.74 2.71
C GLY A 28 -16.57 0.41 1.76
N VAL A 29 -17.53 1.32 1.58
CA VAL A 29 -18.63 1.16 0.60
C VAL A 29 -18.08 1.05 -0.82
N SER A 30 -17.20 1.96 -1.22
CA SER A 30 -16.60 1.93 -2.56
C SER A 30 -15.79 0.66 -2.80
N LEU A 31 -15.02 0.20 -1.80
CA LEU A 31 -14.22 -1.00 -1.91
C LEU A 31 -15.07 -2.27 -1.96
N ASP A 32 -16.14 -2.35 -1.16
CA ASP A 32 -17.07 -3.49 -1.20
C ASP A 32 -17.83 -3.56 -2.53
N GLN A 33 -18.25 -2.41 -3.06
CA GLN A 33 -18.85 -2.31 -4.39
C GLN A 33 -17.87 -2.79 -5.48
N PHE A 34 -16.63 -2.30 -5.45
CA PHE A 34 -15.58 -2.78 -6.36
C PHE A 34 -15.42 -4.30 -6.28
N TYR A 35 -15.30 -4.86 -5.06
CA TYR A 35 -15.15 -6.30 -4.90
C TYR A 35 -16.40 -7.11 -5.26
N SER A 36 -17.58 -6.51 -5.27
CA SER A 36 -18.81 -7.20 -5.72
C SER A 36 -18.72 -7.65 -7.18
N GLU A 37 -18.05 -6.86 -8.04
CA GLU A 37 -17.84 -7.17 -9.45
C GLU A 37 -16.94 -8.41 -9.66
N PHE A 38 -16.11 -8.73 -8.65
CA PHE A 38 -15.18 -9.87 -8.67
C PHE A 38 -15.62 -11.02 -7.75
N TYR A 39 -16.85 -10.99 -7.22
CA TYR A 39 -17.35 -11.96 -6.23
C TYR A 39 -16.48 -12.04 -4.96
N LEU A 40 -15.80 -10.94 -4.59
CA LEU A 40 -14.95 -10.80 -3.40
C LEU A 40 -15.57 -9.91 -2.33
N SER A 41 -16.79 -9.41 -2.53
CA SER A 41 -17.49 -8.58 -1.54
C SER A 41 -17.52 -9.28 -0.18
N SER A 42 -17.20 -8.51 0.86
CA SER A 42 -17.06 -8.98 2.24
C SER A 42 -17.90 -8.15 3.22
N GLY A 43 -18.78 -7.30 2.70
CA GLY A 43 -19.60 -6.39 3.48
C GLY A 43 -18.83 -5.13 3.86
N VAL A 44 -19.57 -4.04 3.97
CA VAL A 44 -19.02 -2.69 4.17
C VAL A 44 -18.13 -2.59 5.40
N ASP A 45 -18.52 -3.17 6.54
CA ASP A 45 -17.74 -3.04 7.79
C ASP A 45 -16.37 -3.73 7.69
N VAL A 46 -16.32 -4.89 7.01
CA VAL A 46 -15.07 -5.62 6.75
C VAL A 46 -14.21 -4.84 5.76
N ALA A 47 -14.81 -4.38 4.66
CA ALA A 47 -14.13 -3.58 3.66
C ALA A 47 -13.58 -2.26 4.22
N GLN A 48 -14.29 -1.63 5.17
CA GLN A 48 -13.86 -0.43 5.88
C GLN A 48 -12.63 -0.68 6.74
N ARG A 49 -12.61 -1.77 7.53
CA ARG A 49 -11.44 -2.19 8.33
C ARG A 49 -10.24 -2.55 7.46
N LEU A 50 -10.47 -3.25 6.35
CA LEU A 50 -9.44 -3.53 5.35
C LEU A 50 -8.88 -2.25 4.73
N SER A 51 -9.76 -1.33 4.33
CA SER A 51 -9.39 -0.06 3.71
C SER A 51 -8.46 0.76 4.61
N LEU A 52 -8.86 0.95 5.87
CA LEU A 52 -8.05 1.70 6.84
C LEU A 52 -6.68 1.04 7.01
N SER A 53 -6.65 -0.27 7.22
CA SER A 53 -5.42 -1.04 7.42
C SER A 53 -4.48 -0.96 6.21
N PHE A 54 -5.04 -1.09 5.00
CA PHE A 54 -4.25 -1.07 3.77
C PHE A 54 -3.73 0.32 3.41
N ILE A 55 -4.55 1.36 3.56
CA ILE A 55 -4.13 2.75 3.34
C ILE A 55 -3.05 3.14 4.34
N TYR A 56 -3.26 2.84 5.62
CA TYR A 56 -2.26 3.04 6.65
C TYR A 56 -0.95 2.32 6.31
N ALA A 57 -1.01 1.05 5.93
CA ALA A 57 0.17 0.28 5.63
C ALA A 57 0.94 0.84 4.42
N SER A 58 0.22 1.18 3.35
CA SER A 58 0.81 1.77 2.16
C SER A 58 1.51 3.10 2.48
N ALA A 59 0.85 3.97 3.25
CA ALA A 59 1.42 5.24 3.69
C ALA A 59 2.64 5.04 4.58
N PHE A 60 2.57 4.11 5.55
CA PHE A 60 3.67 3.80 6.44
C PHE A 60 4.90 3.29 5.68
N HIS A 61 4.70 2.33 4.77
CA HIS A 61 5.79 1.81 3.93
C HIS A 61 6.40 2.89 3.05
N LEU A 62 5.59 3.79 2.50
CA LEU A 62 6.06 4.90 1.69
C LEU A 62 6.92 5.87 2.53
N VAL A 63 6.41 6.34 3.67
CA VAL A 63 7.12 7.25 4.60
C VAL A 63 8.39 6.60 5.12
N TRP A 64 8.31 5.36 5.57
CA TRP A 64 9.47 4.61 6.05
C TRP A 64 10.53 4.47 4.97
N SER A 65 10.12 4.12 3.75
CA SER A 65 11.04 3.99 2.62
C SER A 65 11.64 5.34 2.22
N ALA A 66 10.93 6.46 2.38
CA ALA A 66 11.46 7.78 2.09
C ALA A 66 12.51 8.23 3.12
N LEU A 67 12.29 7.94 4.40
CA LEU A 67 13.18 8.36 5.50
C LEU A 67 14.41 7.47 5.67
N PHE A 68 14.27 6.16 5.44
CA PHE A 68 15.28 5.17 5.82
C PHE A 68 15.89 4.38 4.67
N SER A 69 15.49 4.62 3.42
CA SER A 69 16.19 3.97 2.31
C SER A 69 17.58 4.57 2.13
N GLU A 70 18.56 3.70 1.97
CA GLU A 70 19.89 4.13 1.52
C GLU A 70 19.78 4.72 0.11
N SER A 71 20.51 5.82 -0.12
CA SER A 71 20.68 6.35 -1.47
C SER A 71 21.32 5.27 -2.32
N ALA A 72 20.71 4.91 -3.45
CA ALA A 72 21.32 3.94 -4.35
C ALA A 72 22.70 4.45 -4.79
N LYS A 73 23.76 3.67 -4.53
CA LYS A 73 25.16 4.02 -4.84
C LYS A 73 25.39 4.33 -6.33
N SER A 74 24.50 3.84 -7.19
CA SER A 74 24.39 4.27 -8.58
C SER A 74 22.95 4.07 -9.04
N TRP A 75 22.21 5.16 -9.27
CA TRP A 75 21.11 5.09 -10.22
C TRP A 75 21.71 4.83 -11.60
N VAL A 76 21.12 3.93 -12.39
CA VAL A 76 21.54 3.72 -13.78
C VAL A 76 21.55 5.09 -14.45
N TYR A 77 22.72 5.52 -14.92
CA TYR A 77 23.00 6.89 -15.38
C TYR A 77 22.05 7.35 -16.51
N THR A 78 21.32 6.40 -17.11
CA THR A 78 20.41 6.59 -18.23
C THR A 78 19.05 5.90 -18.01
N THR A 79 18.22 6.31 -17.05
CA THR A 79 16.80 5.85 -17.03
C THR A 79 16.11 6.29 -18.32
N ASN A 80 15.58 5.37 -19.12
CA ASN A 80 14.87 5.67 -20.36
C ASN A 80 13.35 5.51 -20.16
N ILE A 81 12.55 5.75 -21.21
CA ILE A 81 11.10 5.61 -21.12
C ILE A 81 10.66 4.16 -20.89
N THR A 82 11.41 3.19 -21.44
CA THR A 82 11.15 1.76 -21.26
C THR A 82 11.32 1.34 -19.81
N ASP A 83 12.33 1.86 -19.10
CA ASP A 83 12.55 1.61 -17.69
C ASP A 83 11.39 2.16 -16.83
N ILE A 84 10.85 3.33 -17.19
CA ILE A 84 9.69 3.91 -16.51
C ILE A 84 8.45 3.05 -16.76
N CYS A 85 8.21 2.63 -18.00
CA CYS A 85 7.10 1.74 -18.32
C CYS A 85 7.22 0.41 -17.56
N TYR A 86 8.41 -0.15 -17.45
CA TYR A 86 8.67 -1.34 -16.65
C TYR A 86 8.35 -1.12 -15.17
N LEU A 87 8.83 -0.03 -14.57
CA LEU A 87 8.54 0.31 -13.17
C LEU A 87 7.05 0.56 -12.94
N ALA A 88 6.36 1.20 -13.89
CA ALA A 88 4.93 1.44 -13.84
C ALA A 88 4.15 0.12 -13.85
N LEU A 89 4.47 -0.79 -14.77
CA LEU A 89 3.83 -2.10 -14.87
C LEU A 89 4.10 -2.96 -13.63
N ARG A 90 5.32 -2.91 -13.08
CA ARG A 90 5.68 -3.61 -11.84
C ARG A 90 4.95 -3.05 -10.62
N CYS A 91 4.85 -1.73 -10.51
CA CYS A 91 4.06 -1.08 -9.46
C CYS A 91 2.57 -1.44 -9.58
N LEU A 92 2.01 -1.39 -10.79
CA LEU A 92 0.61 -1.72 -11.02
C LEU A 92 0.32 -3.19 -10.72
N SER A 93 1.17 -4.11 -11.17
CA SER A 93 0.96 -5.54 -10.92
C SER A 93 1.04 -5.88 -9.44
N THR A 94 2.03 -5.34 -8.72
CA THR A 94 2.13 -5.53 -7.26
C THR A 94 0.95 -4.93 -6.51
N PHE A 95 0.50 -3.73 -6.90
CA PHE A 95 -0.72 -3.12 -6.35
C PHE A 95 -1.96 -4.00 -6.58
N CYS A 96 -2.17 -4.49 -7.80
CA CYS A 96 -3.30 -5.37 -8.13
C CYS A 96 -3.25 -6.69 -7.34
N ILE A 97 -2.06 -7.30 -7.20
CA ILE A 97 -1.87 -8.50 -6.38
C ILE A 97 -2.23 -8.22 -4.92
N SER A 98 -1.78 -7.09 -4.36
CA SER A 98 -2.15 -6.67 -3.01
C SER A 98 -3.66 -6.51 -2.86
N LEU A 99 -4.33 -5.82 -3.80
CA LEU A 99 -5.79 -5.65 -3.78
C LEU A 99 -6.55 -6.98 -3.86
N MET A 100 -6.14 -7.91 -4.74
CA MET A 100 -6.81 -9.20 -4.84
C MET A 100 -6.60 -10.05 -3.57
N THR A 101 -5.38 -10.01 -3.00
CA THR A 101 -5.06 -10.68 -1.74
C THR A 101 -5.96 -10.17 -0.61
N LEU A 102 -6.17 -8.86 -0.51
CA LEU A 102 -7.05 -8.26 0.50
C LEU A 102 -8.51 -8.68 0.35
N GLY A 103 -9.02 -8.75 -0.88
CA GLY A 103 -10.38 -9.23 -1.13
C GLY A 103 -10.58 -10.68 -0.68
N LEU A 104 -9.60 -11.55 -0.94
CA LEU A 104 -9.61 -12.95 -0.48
C LEU A 104 -9.55 -13.05 1.06
N VAL A 105 -8.72 -12.23 1.69
CA VAL A 105 -8.59 -12.15 3.15
C VAL A 105 -9.90 -11.67 3.78
N GLY A 106 -10.52 -10.62 3.24
CA GLY A 106 -11.81 -10.11 3.70
C GLY A 106 -12.91 -11.16 3.64
N LYS A 107 -13.04 -11.83 2.49
CA LYS A 107 -14.01 -12.91 2.29
C LYS A 107 -13.79 -14.09 3.23
N SER A 108 -12.53 -14.39 3.56
CA SER A 108 -12.20 -15.45 4.51
C SER A 108 -12.52 -15.04 5.95
N ALA A 109 -12.22 -13.80 6.31
CA ALA A 109 -12.45 -13.25 7.65
C ALA A 109 -13.94 -13.08 8.00
N GLN A 110 -14.84 -13.02 7.01
CA GLN A 110 -16.29 -13.09 7.26
C GLN A 110 -16.74 -14.43 7.86
N LYS A 111 -16.01 -15.51 7.59
CA LYS A 111 -16.40 -16.87 8.01
C LYS A 111 -15.96 -17.20 9.44
N VAL A 112 -15.21 -16.31 10.07
CA VAL A 112 -14.61 -16.52 11.40
C VAL A 112 -15.20 -15.50 12.36
N PRO A 113 -15.70 -15.93 13.53
CA PRO A 113 -16.20 -14.99 14.52
C PRO A 113 -15.04 -14.19 15.12
N PHE A 114 -15.05 -12.88 14.90
CA PHE A 114 -14.09 -11.93 15.47
C PHE A 114 -14.84 -10.79 16.14
N THR A 115 -14.24 -10.23 17.20
CA THR A 115 -14.60 -8.86 17.61
C THR A 115 -14.10 -7.88 16.55
N GLU A 116 -14.70 -6.69 16.48
CA GLU A 116 -14.31 -5.69 15.47
C GLU A 116 -12.83 -5.32 15.56
N PHE A 117 -12.32 -5.14 16.79
CA PHE A 117 -10.92 -4.84 17.01
C PHE A 117 -10.01 -6.02 16.62
N ALA A 118 -10.38 -7.26 16.95
CA ALA A 118 -9.59 -8.43 16.56
C ALA A 118 -9.53 -8.59 15.04
N GLN A 119 -10.65 -8.36 14.34
CA GLN A 119 -10.69 -8.38 12.88
C GLN A 119 -9.83 -7.26 12.28
N TYR A 120 -9.94 -6.04 12.82
CA TYR A 120 -9.10 -4.92 12.41
C TYR A 120 -7.61 -5.20 12.61
N PHE A 121 -7.22 -5.70 13.80
CA PHE A 121 -5.83 -6.01 14.11
C PHE A 121 -5.27 -7.11 13.21
N HIS A 122 -6.08 -8.13 12.89
CA HIS A 122 -5.71 -9.16 11.92
C HIS A 122 -5.44 -8.56 10.53
N PHE A 123 -6.31 -7.66 10.06
CA PHE A 123 -6.08 -6.95 8.80
C PHE A 123 -4.86 -6.04 8.85
N LEU A 124 -4.60 -5.35 9.96
CA LEU A 124 -3.41 -4.54 10.16
C LEU A 124 -2.14 -5.36 9.94
N VAL A 125 -2.06 -6.56 10.52
CA VAL A 125 -0.88 -7.44 10.34
C VAL A 125 -0.72 -7.89 8.89
N ILE A 126 -1.81 -8.32 8.22
CA ILE A 126 -1.76 -8.74 6.81
C ILE A 126 -1.40 -7.57 5.89
N CYS A 127 -1.98 -6.40 6.15
CA CYS A 127 -1.74 -5.19 5.37
C CYS A 127 -0.30 -4.71 5.48
N MET A 128 0.44 -5.02 6.56
CA MET A 128 1.87 -4.76 6.64
C MET A 128 2.63 -5.40 5.45
N LEU A 129 2.28 -6.64 5.09
CA LEU A 129 2.90 -7.29 3.93
C LEU A 129 2.36 -6.72 2.61
N ALA A 130 1.04 -6.57 2.49
CA ALA A 130 0.42 -6.06 1.27
C ALA A 130 0.86 -4.63 0.94
N GLY A 131 1.11 -3.80 1.96
CA GLY A 131 1.56 -2.41 1.89
C GLY A 131 2.97 -2.24 1.31
N ALA A 132 3.76 -3.32 1.23
CA ALA A 132 5.09 -3.29 0.62
C ALA A 132 5.07 -2.90 -0.87
N TRP A 133 3.91 -2.99 -1.56
CA TRP A 133 3.73 -2.47 -2.91
C TRP A 133 4.14 -0.98 -3.03
N ALA A 134 3.99 -0.21 -1.95
CA ALA A 134 4.34 1.20 -1.91
C ALA A 134 5.85 1.46 -2.15
N TRP A 135 6.70 0.45 -1.97
CA TRP A 135 8.11 0.54 -2.33
C TRP A 135 8.30 0.58 -3.86
N GLU A 136 7.51 -0.21 -4.60
CA GLU A 136 7.50 -0.15 -6.07
C GLU A 136 6.97 1.20 -6.56
N LEU A 137 5.94 1.74 -5.89
CA LEU A 137 5.45 3.10 -6.16
C LEU A 137 6.56 4.14 -6.00
N LYS A 138 7.33 4.06 -4.91
CA LYS A 138 8.49 4.93 -4.73
C LYS A 138 9.51 4.78 -5.85
N HIS A 139 9.88 3.56 -6.23
CA HIS A 139 10.84 3.33 -7.31
C HIS A 139 10.37 3.93 -8.63
N PHE A 140 9.10 3.74 -8.97
CA PHE A 140 8.46 4.37 -10.12
C PHE A 140 8.52 5.90 -10.06
N LEU A 141 8.10 6.51 -8.95
CA LEU A 141 8.10 7.97 -8.78
C LEU A 141 9.51 8.56 -8.93
N ILE A 142 10.51 7.95 -8.30
CA ILE A 142 11.90 8.41 -8.43
C ILE A 142 12.37 8.28 -9.89
N GLY A 143 12.02 7.19 -10.59
CA GLY A 143 12.33 7.01 -12.01
C GLY A 143 11.73 8.09 -12.90
N VAL A 144 10.46 8.45 -12.66
CA VAL A 144 9.78 9.54 -13.36
C VAL A 144 10.48 10.88 -13.10
N ILE A 145 10.83 11.18 -11.85
CA ILE A 145 11.53 12.42 -11.48
C ILE A 145 12.88 12.53 -12.22
N TYR A 146 13.70 11.47 -12.20
CA TYR A 146 14.99 11.49 -12.89
C TYR A 146 14.88 11.60 -14.41
N TYR A 147 13.85 11.01 -15.01
CA TYR A 147 13.58 11.16 -16.43
C TYR A 147 13.13 12.58 -16.79
N ALA A 148 12.17 13.13 -16.05
CA ALA A 148 11.65 14.48 -16.26
C ALA A 148 12.75 15.54 -16.09
N ALA A 149 13.54 15.46 -15.00
CA ALA A 149 14.64 16.38 -14.75
C ALA A 149 15.64 16.41 -15.91
N ARG A 150 16.02 15.24 -16.46
CA ARG A 150 16.94 15.17 -17.60
C ARG A 150 16.33 15.69 -18.90
N LYS A 151 15.04 15.43 -19.15
CA LYS A 151 14.36 15.96 -20.34
C LYS A 151 14.37 17.49 -20.32
N ILE A 152 14.08 18.09 -19.17
CA ILE A 152 14.14 19.55 -18.96
C ILE A 152 15.56 20.10 -19.20
N THR A 153 16.60 19.47 -18.63
CA THR A 153 18.00 19.89 -18.85
C THR A 153 18.42 19.79 -20.31
N ARG A 154 17.93 18.80 -21.06
CA ARG A 154 18.24 18.64 -22.49
C ARG A 154 17.54 19.67 -23.37
N THR A 155 16.34 20.11 -23.02
CA THR A 155 15.61 21.16 -23.75
C THR A 155 16.08 22.58 -23.43
N ALA A 156 16.79 22.77 -22.33
CA ALA A 156 17.35 24.05 -21.91
C ALA A 156 18.77 24.32 -22.46
N LYS A 157 19.34 23.37 -23.21
CA LYS A 157 20.60 23.50 -23.96
C LYS A 157 20.29 23.56 -25.45
#